data_AF-A0A078HY32-F1
#
_entry.id   AF-A0A078HY32-F1
#
_cell.length_a   1.000
_cell.length_b   1.000
_cell.length_c   1.000
_cell.angle_alpha   90.00
_cell.angle_beta   90.00
_cell.angle_gamma   90.00
#
_symmetry.space_group_name_H-M   'P 1'
#
loop_
_entity.id
_entity.type
_entity.pdbx_description
1 polymer ?
#
loop_
_entity_poly.entity_id
_entity_poly.type
_entity_poly.pdbx_seq_one_letter_code
_entity_poly.pdbx_strand_id
1 'polypeptide(L)'
;MELQARKQREAALESALADKEFIEGEYRKKAEEAKRREEALENDLANMWIDREESKQHGSERERQVSNAPRQPEVVVVAKIEETPKEEPLVARLKARTQEMKEKEMKSQANGDANSHICKVCFESPTAAILLPCRHFCLCKSCSLACSECPICRTKISDRLFAFPS
;
A
#
# COMPACT_ATOMS: atom_id res chain seq x y z
N MET A 1 45.26 28.97 15.44
CA MET A 1 44.85 27.85 14.56
C MET A 1 43.75 27.00 15.18
N GLU A 2 43.93 26.44 16.39
CA GLU A 2 42.95 25.50 16.98
C GLU A 2 41.57 26.11 17.28
N LEU A 3 41.51 27.33 17.81
CA LEU A 3 40.24 28.03 18.08
C LEU A 3 39.43 28.29 16.80
N GLN A 4 40.10 28.60 15.70
CA GLN A 4 39.44 28.87 14.41
C GLN A 4 38.85 27.58 13.81
N ALA A 5 39.56 26.46 13.95
CA ALA A 5 39.05 25.15 13.54
C ALA A 5 37.82 24.73 14.36
N ARG A 6 37.78 25.04 15.66
CA ARG A 6 36.60 24.79 16.51
C ARG A 6 35.39 25.62 16.07
N LYS A 7 35.58 26.91 15.83
CA LYS A 7 34.52 27.81 15.33
C LYS A 7 33.95 27.37 13.98
N GLN A 8 34.81 26.89 13.07
CA GLN A 8 34.36 26.38 11.78
C GLN A 8 33.52 25.10 11.90
N ARG A 9 33.89 24.20 12.83
CA ARG A 9 33.10 22.99 13.11
C ARG A 9 31.74 23.32 13.72
N GLU A 10 31.71 24.27 14.65
CA GLU A 10 30.48 24.75 15.29
C GLU A 10 29.52 25.33 14.24
N ALA A 11 30.00 26.25 13.38
CA ALA A 11 29.20 26.80 12.30
C ALA A 11 28.70 25.73 11.30
N ALA A 12 29.52 24.72 11.00
CA ALA A 12 29.10 23.62 10.13
C ALA A 12 28.00 22.75 10.76
N LEU A 13 28.07 22.50 12.07
CA LEU A 13 27.05 21.77 12.80
C LEU A 13 25.75 22.57 12.90
N GLU A 14 25.82 23.88 13.15
CA GLU A 14 24.66 24.76 13.16
C GLU A 14 23.93 24.75 11.80
N SER A 15 24.67 24.86 10.70
CA SER A 15 24.10 24.75 9.36
C SER A 15 23.44 23.38 9.12
N ALA A 16 24.09 22.29 9.51
CA ALA A 16 23.54 20.95 9.35
C ALA A 16 22.27 20.72 10.19
N LEU A 17 22.19 21.31 11.38
CA LEU A 17 20.98 21.29 12.20
C LEU A 17 19.85 22.08 11.56
N ALA A 18 20.12 23.26 11.01
CA ALA A 18 19.13 24.06 10.29
C ALA A 18 18.56 23.31 9.06
N ASP A 19 19.43 22.65 8.29
CA ASP A 19 19.00 21.83 7.15
C ASP A 19 18.14 20.64 7.61
N LYS A 20 18.52 19.99 8.70
CA LYS A 20 17.74 18.90 9.30
C LYS A 20 16.36 19.38 9.76
N GLU A 21 16.27 20.51 10.46
CA GLU A 21 15.00 21.09 10.92
C GLU A 21 14.09 21.45 9.74
N PHE A 22 14.66 21.99 8.65
CA PHE A 22 13.93 22.27 7.43
C PHE A 22 13.34 20.99 6.81
N ILE A 23 14.18 19.95 6.67
CA ILE A 23 13.77 18.66 6.11
C ILE A 23 12.69 18.01 6.98
N GLU A 24 12.85 17.98 8.30
CA GLU A 24 11.85 17.48 9.24
C GLU A 24 10.52 18.25 9.14
N GLY A 25 10.59 19.58 8.97
CA GLY A 25 9.45 20.43 8.71
C GLY A 25 8.69 20.05 7.43
N GLU A 26 9.41 19.79 6.34
CA GLU A 26 8.82 19.36 5.06
C GLU A 26 8.17 17.96 5.18
N TYR A 27 8.80 17.02 5.87
CA TYR A 27 8.19 15.72 6.15
C TYR A 27 6.93 15.83 6.99
N ARG A 28 6.93 16.70 8.02
CA ARG A 28 5.74 16.96 8.84
C ARG A 28 4.60 17.53 8.01
N LYS A 29 4.87 18.51 7.14
CA LYS A 29 3.85 19.06 6.23
C LYS A 29 3.26 17.98 5.31
N LYS A 30 4.09 17.12 4.73
CA LYS A 30 3.63 16.01 3.89
C LYS A 30 2.75 15.03 4.67
N ALA A 31 3.10 14.75 5.93
CA ALA A 31 2.31 13.89 6.80
C ALA A 31 0.94 14.51 7.13
N GLU A 32 0.88 15.80 7.46
CA GLU A 32 -0.37 16.52 7.70
C GLU A 32 -1.24 16.58 6.44
N GLU A 33 -0.65 16.78 5.26
CA GLU A 33 -1.39 16.77 4.00
C GLU A 33 -1.97 15.37 3.70
N ALA A 34 -1.20 14.31 3.93
CA ALA A 34 -1.69 12.94 3.79
C ALA A 34 -2.85 12.65 4.76
N LYS A 35 -2.72 13.08 6.02
CA LYS A 35 -3.79 12.98 7.03
C LYS A 35 -5.06 13.70 6.59
N ARG A 36 -4.93 14.92 6.05
CA ARG A 36 -6.08 15.68 5.53
C ARG A 36 -6.76 14.97 4.35
N ARG A 37 -6.00 14.30 3.48
CA ARG A 37 -6.58 13.48 2.40
C ARG A 37 -7.34 12.27 2.95
N GLU A 38 -6.81 11.62 3.99
CA GLU A 38 -7.49 10.52 4.67
C GLU A 38 -8.81 10.99 5.29
N GLU A 39 -8.80 12.10 6.04
CA GLU A 39 -10.00 12.71 6.61
C GLU A 39 -11.04 13.07 5.54
N ALA A 40 -10.61 13.56 4.36
CA ALA A 40 -11.51 13.86 3.25
C ALA A 40 -12.18 12.60 2.69
N LEU A 41 -11.42 11.51 2.51
CA LEU A 41 -11.97 10.24 2.05
C LEU A 41 -12.93 9.62 3.07
N GLU A 42 -12.63 9.73 4.37
CA GLU A 42 -13.53 9.29 5.44
C GLU A 42 -14.84 10.09 5.44
N ASN A 43 -14.76 11.41 5.24
CA ASN A 43 -15.93 12.27 5.11
C ASN A 43 -16.76 11.93 3.87
N ASP A 44 -16.12 11.73 2.72
CA ASP A 44 -16.80 11.32 1.48
C ASP A 44 -17.51 9.97 1.64
N LEU A 45 -16.84 9.02 2.31
CA LEU A 45 -17.44 7.74 2.64
C LEU A 45 -18.67 7.95 3.54
N ALA A 46 -18.56 8.73 4.61
CA ALA A 46 -19.67 9.02 5.51
C ALA A 46 -20.87 9.64 4.77
N ASN A 47 -20.63 10.58 3.85
CA ASN A 47 -21.67 11.16 3.01
C ASN A 47 -22.36 10.11 2.13
N MET A 48 -21.59 9.22 1.47
CA MET A 48 -22.14 8.13 0.67
C MET A 48 -23.05 7.20 1.49
N TRP A 49 -22.73 6.95 2.76
CA TRP A 49 -23.60 6.14 3.65
C TRP A 49 -24.91 6.86 3.99
N ILE A 50 -24.86 8.16 4.23
CA ILE A 50 -26.05 8.99 4.48
C ILE A 50 -26.95 8.97 3.25
N ASP A 51 -26.42 9.22 2.06
CA ASP A 51 -27.16 9.20 0.80
C ASP A 51 -27.89 7.86 0.56
N ARG A 52 -27.23 6.74 0.92
CA ARG A 52 -27.80 5.41 0.82
C ARG A 52 -28.97 5.22 1.79
N GLU A 53 -28.85 5.74 3.01
CA GLU A 53 -29.90 5.63 4.04
C GLU A 53 -31.10 6.54 3.72
N GLU A 54 -30.87 7.75 3.21
CA GLU A 54 -31.92 8.64 2.71
C GLU A 54 -32.66 8.04 1.52
N SER A 55 -31.94 7.37 0.62
CA SER A 55 -32.54 6.66 -0.51
C SER A 55 -33.43 5.49 -0.06
N LYS A 56 -33.15 4.84 1.07
CA LYS A 56 -34.05 3.85 1.68
C LYS A 56 -35.28 4.50 2.30
N GLN A 57 -35.13 5.68 2.91
CA GLN A 57 -36.22 6.44 3.50
C GLN A 57 -37.24 6.88 2.42
N HIS A 58 -36.77 7.37 1.28
CA HIS A 58 -37.61 7.73 0.13
C HIS A 58 -38.12 6.52 -0.68
N GLY A 59 -37.45 5.37 -0.59
CA GLY A 59 -37.96 4.08 -1.12
C GLY A 59 -39.22 3.60 -0.40
N SER A 60 -39.35 3.87 0.91
CA SER A 60 -40.54 3.52 1.69
C SER A 60 -41.78 4.39 1.39
N GLU A 61 -41.63 5.59 0.83
CA GLU A 61 -42.77 6.45 0.49
C GLU A 61 -43.33 6.20 -0.90
N ARG A 62 -42.50 5.72 -1.85
CA ARG A 62 -42.96 5.35 -3.20
C ARG A 62 -43.78 4.06 -3.24
N GLU A 63 -43.58 3.17 -2.27
CA GLU A 63 -44.33 1.91 -2.14
C GLU A 63 -45.72 2.09 -1.49
N ARG A 64 -46.02 3.23 -0.86
CA ARG A 64 -47.34 3.49 -0.23
C ARG A 64 -48.47 3.90 -1.18
N GLN A 65 -48.21 4.08 -2.48
CA GLN A 65 -49.25 4.42 -3.46
C GLN A 65 -49.71 3.25 -4.35
N VAL A 66 -49.27 2.01 -4.09
CA VAL A 66 -49.75 0.82 -4.79
C VAL A 66 -50.42 -0.14 -3.81
N SER A 67 -51.63 0.21 -3.34
CA SER A 67 -52.55 -0.81 -2.82
C SER A 67 -53.99 -0.47 -3.16
N ASN A 68 -54.47 -1.08 -4.25
CA ASN A 68 -55.85 -1.51 -4.37
C ASN A 68 -55.87 -2.91 -4.99
N ALA A 69 -56.57 -3.83 -4.31
CA ALA A 69 -56.98 -5.20 -4.68
C ALA A 69 -56.09 -6.39 -4.19
N PRO A 70 -56.71 -7.55 -3.81
CA PRO A 70 -56.39 -8.20 -2.52
C PRO A 70 -55.99 -9.71 -2.54
N ARG A 71 -55.20 -10.08 -1.50
CA ARG A 71 -55.12 -11.37 -0.71
C ARG A 71 -54.75 -12.68 -1.44
N GLN A 72 -53.95 -13.65 -0.96
CA GLN A 72 -53.01 -13.99 0.16
C GLN A 72 -52.71 -15.54 -0.01
N PRO A 73 -51.93 -16.27 0.82
CA PRO A 73 -50.56 -16.14 1.37
C PRO A 73 -49.72 -17.46 1.22
N GLU A 74 -48.60 -17.60 1.96
CA GLU A 74 -47.69 -18.76 2.17
C GLU A 74 -46.40 -18.80 1.30
N VAL A 75 -45.16 -18.89 1.80
CA VAL A 75 -44.58 -19.16 3.14
C VAL A 75 -43.23 -18.44 3.29
N VAL A 76 -42.97 -17.95 4.50
CA VAL A 76 -41.74 -17.26 4.95
C VAL A 76 -40.71 -18.24 5.50
N VAL A 77 -39.50 -18.21 4.94
CA VAL A 77 -38.22 -18.56 5.60
C VAL A 77 -37.13 -17.92 4.74
N VAL A 78 -36.26 -17.04 5.24
CA VAL A 78 -35.16 -17.38 6.15
C VAL A 78 -34.85 -16.21 7.09
N ALA A 79 -34.55 -16.60 8.32
CA ALA A 79 -34.30 -15.79 9.49
C ALA A 79 -33.06 -14.87 9.40
N LYS A 80 -33.26 -13.65 9.90
CA LYS A 80 -32.51 -12.98 10.98
C LYS A 80 -30.98 -13.09 10.92
N ILE A 81 -30.33 -11.98 10.52
CA ILE A 81 -28.95 -11.69 10.92
C ILE A 81 -29.03 -10.60 12.01
N GLU A 82 -28.91 -11.04 13.25
CA GLU A 82 -28.62 -10.18 14.40
C GLU A 82 -27.19 -9.65 14.28
N GLU A 83 -27.05 -8.37 13.94
CA GLU A 83 -25.78 -7.65 14.08
C GLU A 83 -25.52 -7.41 15.58
N THR A 84 -24.82 -8.39 16.16
CA THR A 84 -24.22 -8.30 17.49
C THR A 84 -22.87 -7.55 17.39
N PRO A 85 -22.43 -6.87 18.46
CA PRO A 85 -21.34 -5.87 18.48
C PRO A 85 -19.95 -6.51 18.35
N LYS A 86 -19.71 -7.20 17.24
CA LYS A 86 -18.44 -7.86 16.89
C LYS A 86 -17.59 -6.99 15.95
N GLU A 87 -18.10 -5.84 15.54
CA GLU A 87 -17.37 -4.92 14.66
C GLU A 87 -16.20 -4.26 15.37
N GLU A 88 -16.33 -3.89 16.65
CA GLU A 88 -15.23 -3.33 17.46
C GLU A 88 -13.96 -4.19 17.48
N PRO A 89 -14.02 -5.50 17.79
CA PRO A 89 -12.83 -6.36 17.78
C PRO A 89 -12.30 -6.62 16.37
N LEU A 90 -13.13 -6.57 15.33
CA LEU A 90 -12.69 -6.72 13.94
C LEU A 90 -12.01 -5.46 13.42
N VAL A 91 -12.55 -4.29 13.74
CA VAL A 91 -11.96 -2.98 13.41
C VAL A 91 -10.66 -2.78 14.17
N ALA A 92 -10.57 -3.19 15.44
CA ALA A 92 -9.32 -3.16 16.19
C ALA A 92 -8.25 -4.09 15.57
N ARG A 93 -8.63 -5.30 15.16
CA ARG A 93 -7.74 -6.23 14.46
C ARG A 93 -7.32 -5.72 13.08
N LEU A 94 -8.22 -5.04 12.37
CA LEU A 94 -7.94 -4.46 11.06
C LEU A 94 -6.99 -3.26 11.20
N LYS A 95 -7.22 -2.37 12.17
CA LYS A 95 -6.32 -1.26 12.51
C LYS A 95 -4.95 -1.75 12.95
N ALA A 96 -4.88 -2.78 13.79
CA ALA A 96 -3.63 -3.41 14.20
C ALA A 96 -2.87 -4.01 13.01
N ARG A 97 -3.58 -4.70 12.09
CA ARG A 97 -2.98 -5.25 10.86
C ARG A 97 -2.49 -4.16 9.92
N THR A 98 -3.24 -3.07 9.77
CA THR A 98 -2.85 -1.91 8.94
C THR A 98 -1.63 -1.19 9.54
N GLN A 99 -1.57 -1.05 10.85
CA GLN A 99 -0.43 -0.45 11.54
C GLN A 99 0.82 -1.33 11.46
N GLU A 100 0.66 -2.65 11.61
CA GLU A 100 1.75 -3.62 11.40
C GLU A 100 2.27 -3.58 9.95
N MET A 101 1.39 -3.38 8.96
CA MET A 101 1.78 -3.17 7.56
C MET A 101 2.55 -1.86 7.39
N LYS A 102 2.06 -0.74 7.95
CA LYS A 102 2.74 0.57 7.90
C LYS A 102 4.12 0.55 8.58
N GLU A 103 4.25 -0.13 9.71
CA GLU A 103 5.54 -0.31 10.42
C GLU A 103 6.51 -1.20 9.64
N LYS A 104 6.00 -2.26 9.00
CA LYS A 104 6.77 -3.10 8.07
C LYS A 104 7.19 -2.32 6.83
N GLU A 105 6.35 -1.45 6.28
CA GLU A 105 6.67 -0.58 5.13
C GLU A 105 7.74 0.46 5.48
N MET A 106 7.64 1.14 6.63
CA MET A 106 8.69 2.06 7.08
C MET A 106 10.02 1.36 7.37
N LYS A 107 9.98 0.14 7.92
CA LYS A 107 11.18 -0.66 8.21
C LYS A 107 11.78 -1.32 6.97
N SER A 108 10.97 -1.61 5.96
CA SER A 108 11.43 -2.11 4.67
C SER A 108 11.85 -0.98 3.72
N GLN A 109 11.43 0.27 3.88
CA GLN A 109 11.96 1.40 3.09
C GLN A 109 13.39 1.81 3.49
N ALA A 110 13.87 1.41 4.66
CA ALA A 110 15.28 1.57 5.03
C ALA A 110 16.18 0.43 4.52
N ASN A 111 15.62 -0.65 3.96
CA ASN A 111 16.39 -1.84 3.54
C ASN A 111 15.81 -2.58 2.32
N GLY A 112 14.91 -1.93 1.58
CA GLY A 112 14.19 -2.45 0.43
C GLY A 112 14.89 -1.99 -0.82
N ASP A 113 15.21 -2.93 -1.69
CA ASP A 113 15.68 -2.73 -3.07
C ASP A 113 17.17 -2.42 -3.31
N ALA A 114 18.02 -2.38 -2.30
CA ALA A 114 19.47 -2.37 -2.56
C ALA A 114 19.95 -3.63 -3.31
N ASN A 115 19.25 -4.77 -3.15
CA ASN A 115 19.58 -6.03 -3.84
C ASN A 115 18.51 -6.51 -4.82
N SER A 116 17.41 -5.78 -5.06
CA SER A 116 16.37 -6.21 -6.01
C SER A 116 16.91 -6.26 -7.44
N HIS A 117 17.84 -5.36 -7.75
CA HIS A 117 18.51 -5.24 -9.05
C HIS A 117 19.80 -6.08 -9.17
N ILE A 118 20.11 -6.95 -8.19
CA ILE A 118 21.27 -7.86 -8.24
C ILE A 118 20.81 -9.29 -8.57
N CYS A 119 21.60 -10.00 -9.38
CA CYS A 119 21.33 -11.36 -9.79
C CYS A 119 21.15 -12.30 -8.58
N LYS A 120 20.05 -13.06 -8.58
CA LYS A 120 19.69 -13.99 -7.49
C LYS A 120 20.46 -15.31 -7.48
N VAL A 121 21.42 -15.48 -8.39
CA VAL A 121 22.25 -16.68 -8.49
C VAL A 121 23.69 -16.36 -8.09
N CYS A 122 24.35 -15.40 -8.73
CA CYS A 122 25.72 -15.03 -8.36
C CYS A 122 25.82 -13.99 -7.25
N PHE A 123 24.75 -13.23 -6.98
CA PHE A 123 24.75 -12.11 -6.01
C PHE A 123 25.82 -11.03 -6.24
N GLU A 124 26.42 -11.00 -7.43
CA GLU A 124 27.56 -10.14 -7.75
C GLU A 124 27.20 -9.12 -8.83
N SER A 125 26.59 -9.58 -9.93
CA SER A 125 26.29 -8.73 -11.09
C SER A 125 24.85 -8.23 -11.08
N PRO A 126 24.58 -7.06 -11.69
CA PRO A 126 23.22 -6.57 -11.83
C PRO A 126 22.36 -7.50 -12.68
N THR A 127 21.09 -7.56 -12.34
CA THR A 127 20.06 -8.23 -13.13
C THR A 127 19.96 -7.55 -14.49
N ALA A 128 19.96 -8.34 -15.56
CA ALA A 128 19.98 -7.85 -16.94
C ALA A 128 19.07 -8.66 -17.88
N ALA A 129 18.42 -9.73 -17.41
CA ALA A 129 17.63 -10.61 -18.26
C ALA A 129 16.20 -10.81 -17.73
N ILE A 130 15.21 -10.61 -18.62
CA ILE A 130 13.81 -10.98 -18.43
C ILE A 130 13.61 -12.37 -19.02
N LEU A 131 13.10 -13.31 -18.21
CA LEU A 131 12.93 -14.72 -18.60
C LEU A 131 11.53 -14.96 -19.16
N LEU A 132 11.40 -15.48 -20.38
CA LEU A 132 10.09 -15.80 -20.99
C LEU A 132 9.76 -17.30 -20.84
N PRO A 133 8.48 -17.65 -20.58
CA PRO A 133 7.30 -16.78 -20.55
C PRO A 133 6.97 -16.11 -19.21
N CYS A 134 7.67 -16.44 -18.11
CA CYS A 134 7.27 -16.02 -16.76
C CYS A 134 7.56 -14.55 -16.41
N ARG A 135 8.34 -13.85 -17.23
CA ARG A 135 8.72 -12.43 -17.12
C ARG A 135 9.47 -12.02 -15.85
N HIS A 136 10.01 -12.97 -15.09
CA HIS A 136 10.84 -12.65 -13.93
C HIS A 136 12.18 -12.03 -14.37
N PHE A 137 12.50 -10.85 -13.82
CA PHE A 137 13.77 -10.16 -13.98
C PHE A 137 14.63 -10.41 -12.74
N CYS A 138 15.47 -11.45 -12.77
CA CYS A 138 16.21 -11.92 -11.58
C CYS A 138 17.64 -12.42 -11.84
N LEU A 139 18.08 -12.49 -13.10
CA LEU A 139 19.40 -12.99 -13.47
C LEU A 139 20.24 -11.93 -14.21
N CYS A 140 21.56 -11.94 -13.98
CA CYS A 140 22.51 -11.26 -14.85
C CYS A 140 22.66 -12.01 -16.18
N LYS A 141 23.37 -11.42 -17.14
CA LYS A 141 23.53 -11.99 -18.48
C LYS A 141 24.12 -13.40 -18.46
N SER A 142 25.23 -13.62 -17.75
CA SER A 142 25.92 -14.91 -17.68
C SER A 142 25.06 -15.99 -16.98
N CYS A 143 24.54 -15.70 -15.79
CA CYS A 143 23.69 -16.65 -15.06
C CYS A 143 22.41 -16.97 -15.82
N SER A 144 21.86 -16.02 -16.57
CA SER A 144 20.69 -16.30 -17.41
C SER A 144 21.02 -17.44 -18.39
N LEU A 145 22.13 -17.36 -19.12
CA LEU A 145 22.50 -18.37 -20.12
C LEU A 145 22.80 -19.76 -19.52
N ALA A 146 23.23 -19.81 -18.26
CA ALA A 146 23.51 -21.06 -17.56
C ALA A 146 22.25 -21.76 -17.00
N CYS A 147 21.15 -21.04 -16.79
CA CYS A 147 19.93 -21.60 -16.20
C CYS A 147 18.93 -22.06 -17.26
N SER A 148 18.36 -23.27 -17.12
CA SER A 148 17.27 -23.77 -17.97
C SER A 148 15.86 -23.42 -17.45
N GLU A 149 15.75 -23.09 -16.16
CA GLU A 149 14.49 -22.75 -15.48
C GLU A 149 14.63 -21.47 -14.65
N CYS A 150 13.53 -20.76 -14.46
CA CYS A 150 13.50 -19.55 -13.65
C CYS A 150 13.72 -19.88 -12.16
N PRO A 151 14.67 -19.23 -11.46
CA PRO A 151 14.89 -19.46 -10.02
C PRO A 151 13.71 -19.08 -9.14
N ILE A 152 12.83 -18.19 -9.62
CA ILE A 152 11.69 -17.67 -8.84
C ILE A 152 10.48 -18.62 -8.93
N CYS A 153 10.13 -19.07 -10.13
CA CYS A 153 8.89 -19.81 -10.37
C CYS A 153 9.07 -21.18 -11.04
N ARG A 154 10.32 -21.60 -11.28
CA ARG A 154 10.70 -22.89 -11.90
C ARG A 154 10.15 -23.13 -13.31
N THR A 155 9.56 -22.13 -13.95
CA THR A 155 9.14 -22.22 -15.35
C THR A 155 10.36 -22.37 -16.26
N LYS A 156 10.29 -23.30 -17.23
CA LYS A 156 11.32 -23.47 -18.28
C LYS A 156 11.49 -22.19 -19.09
N ILE A 157 12.74 -21.80 -19.28
CA ILE A 157 13.08 -20.57 -19.99
C ILE A 157 13.10 -20.87 -21.49
N SER A 158 12.14 -20.30 -22.21
CA SER A 158 12.02 -20.47 -23.66
C SER A 158 12.77 -19.37 -24.42
N ASP A 159 12.80 -18.16 -23.88
CA ASP A 159 13.46 -17.01 -24.50
C ASP A 159 13.90 -15.97 -23.44
N ARG A 160 14.76 -15.03 -23.82
CA ARG A 160 15.38 -14.03 -22.93
C ARG A 160 15.45 -12.66 -23.60
N LEU A 161 14.94 -11.65 -22.90
CA LEU A 161 15.13 -10.26 -23.29
C LEU A 161 16.18 -9.62 -22.39
N PHE A 162 17.22 -9.03 -22.98
CA PHE A 162 18.27 -8.35 -22.25
C PHE A 162 17.99 -6.85 -22.14
N ALA A 163 17.97 -6.35 -20.91
CA ALA A 163 17.90 -4.92 -20.63
C ALA A 163 19.32 -4.34 -20.71
N PHE A 164 19.49 -3.27 -21.48
CA PHE A 164 20.70 -2.48 -21.52
C PHE A 164 20.41 -1.16 -20.80
N PRO A 165 21.06 -0.87 -19.67
CA PRO A 165 20.94 0.44 -19.05
C PRO A 165 21.59 1.48 -19.95
N SER A 166 20.88 2.60 -20.16
CA SER A 166 21.36 3.83 -20.82
C SER A 166 22.27 4.64 -19.91
#